data_AF-A0A1F7JD20-F1
#
_entry.id   AF-A0A1F7JD20-F1
#
_cell.length_a   1.000
_cell.length_b   1.000
_cell.length_c   1.000
_cell.angle_alpha   90.00
_cell.angle_beta   90.00
_cell.angle_gamma   90.00
#
_symmetry.space_group_name_H-M   'P 1'
#
loop_
_entity.id
_entity.type
_entity.pdbx_description
1 polymer ?
#
loop_
_entity_poly.entity_id
_entity_poly.type
_entity_poly.pdbx_seq_one_letter_code
_entity_poly.pdbx_strand_id
1 'polypeptide(L)'
;MSERRRRQKNRQVSETNMTRRDVIRTVVVITGVLGLGGAAGAAYLVNRASNGVQDKTQHLSLLQDKEVRVEELIEQLDRSLAGLKEKIANNTVYSAEITQRLLAPLELYERNKANPNRNKAAQRRQDFEAGRESASQNITLNITDPDAFAIDITEQPDPSIVAEYKASDSTLVLRPDFEPGSNLSVLVAYHELVHAYQDQQLKQSVVDGDSIAMRIYVNRRAKSAGSDKRAIILDEAEAYIMQTYSFNILSQGQLQQDAASGSISGDKYQESLHVSQHDRYKLDFFLQIADSMFDSSTTLDYTAPEFTQFMVEHHRQQGRVPYDIDSAGNLQPMP
;
A
#
# COMPACT_ATOMS: atom_id res chain seq x y z
N MET A 1 -6.10 66.04 15.21
CA MET A 1 -6.71 64.81 14.67
C MET A 1 -5.74 63.64 14.88
N SER A 2 -5.36 63.37 16.13
CA SER A 2 -5.94 62.43 17.12
C SER A 2 -5.77 60.95 16.74
N GLU A 3 -5.01 60.26 17.60
CA GLU A 3 -4.45 58.90 17.55
C GLU A 3 -5.47 57.73 17.43
N ARG A 4 -6.71 58.00 17.02
CA ARG A 4 -7.78 57.00 16.95
C ARG A 4 -7.72 56.08 15.73
N ARG A 5 -6.96 56.42 14.68
CA ARG A 5 -6.86 55.58 13.46
C ARG A 5 -5.68 54.59 13.44
N ARG A 6 -4.76 54.64 14.42
CA ARG A 6 -3.66 53.67 14.52
C ARG A 6 -3.96 52.46 15.41
N ARG A 7 -5.01 52.50 16.24
CA ARG A 7 -5.39 51.38 17.12
C ARG A 7 -6.30 50.33 16.47
N GLN A 8 -6.64 50.51 15.18
CA GLN A 8 -7.55 49.61 14.46
C GLN A 8 -6.83 48.54 13.63
N LYS A 9 -5.49 48.52 13.60
CA LYS A 9 -4.70 47.57 12.78
C LYS A 9 -3.89 46.53 13.55
N ASN A 10 -3.88 46.57 14.89
CA ASN A 10 -3.12 45.62 15.75
C ASN A 10 -4.01 44.73 16.62
N ARG A 11 -5.25 44.43 16.19
CA ARG A 11 -6.16 43.52 16.92
C ARG A 11 -6.65 42.37 16.04
N GLN A 12 -5.77 41.87 15.18
CA GLN A 12 -6.03 40.70 14.35
C GLN A 12 -4.89 39.68 14.45
N VAL A 13 -4.35 39.50 15.66
CA VAL A 13 -3.56 38.33 16.05
C VAL A 13 -3.80 38.12 17.55
N SER A 14 -4.65 37.17 17.90
CA SER A 14 -4.64 36.47 19.19
C SER A 14 -5.60 35.29 19.08
N GLU A 15 -5.01 34.14 18.79
CA GLU A 15 -5.35 32.81 19.30
C GLU A 15 -6.72 32.68 19.96
N THR A 16 -7.66 32.05 19.27
CA THR A 16 -8.87 31.51 19.89
C THR A 16 -8.57 30.11 20.41
N ASN A 17 -7.76 30.03 21.47
CA ASN A 17 -7.82 28.89 22.38
C ASN A 17 -9.14 29.02 23.16
N MET A 18 -10.20 28.41 22.64
CA MET A 18 -11.46 28.33 23.37
C MET A 18 -11.25 27.47 24.62
N THR A 19 -11.20 28.12 25.78
CA THR A 19 -11.28 27.40 27.04
C THR A 19 -12.71 26.93 27.26
N ARG A 20 -12.89 25.83 28.01
CA ARG A 20 -14.19 25.20 28.36
C ARG A 20 -15.28 26.19 28.87
N ARG A 21 -14.90 27.39 29.32
CA ARG A 21 -15.79 28.46 29.77
C ARG A 21 -16.40 29.32 28.65
N ASP A 22 -15.74 29.43 27.49
CA ASP A 22 -16.22 30.29 26.39
C ASP A 22 -17.34 29.61 25.58
N VAL A 23 -17.30 28.27 25.46
CA VAL A 23 -18.41 27.48 24.89
C VAL A 23 -19.68 27.62 25.74
N ILE A 24 -19.56 27.72 27.05
CA ILE A 24 -20.70 27.87 27.97
C ILE A 24 -21.37 29.25 27.83
N ARG A 25 -20.63 30.30 27.44
CA ARG A 25 -21.20 31.65 27.26
C ARG A 25 -21.92 31.85 25.93
N THR A 26 -21.48 31.20 24.85
CA THR A 26 -22.19 31.28 23.55
C THR A 26 -23.58 30.61 23.62
N VAL A 27 -23.78 29.66 24.53
CA VAL A 27 -25.07 29.00 24.77
C VAL A 27 -26.08 29.90 25.53
N VAL A 28 -25.62 30.92 26.26
CA VAL A 28 -26.48 31.75 27.11
C VAL A 28 -27.07 32.98 26.38
N VAL A 29 -26.62 33.31 25.17
CA VAL A 29 -27.15 34.48 24.43
C VAL A 29 -28.37 34.13 23.56
N ILE A 30 -28.69 32.84 23.35
CA ILE A 30 -29.89 32.39 22.61
C ILE A 30 -30.95 31.87 23.59
N THR A 31 -31.16 32.56 24.71
CA THR A 31 -32.25 32.24 25.67
C THR A 31 -33.14 33.46 25.95
N GLY A 32 -33.16 34.42 25.03
CA GLY A 32 -33.91 35.67 25.18
C GLY A 32 -35.29 35.72 24.51
N VAL A 33 -35.63 34.85 23.55
CA VAL A 33 -36.87 34.98 22.79
C VAL A 33 -37.43 33.59 22.41
N LEU A 34 -38.65 33.29 22.88
CA LEU A 34 -39.56 32.17 22.54
C LEU A 34 -39.51 30.87 23.40
N GLY A 35 -40.32 30.88 24.46
CA GLY A 35 -41.49 29.98 24.64
C GLY A 35 -41.34 28.46 24.48
N LEU A 36 -41.39 27.75 25.61
CA LEU A 36 -42.02 26.41 25.79
C LEU A 36 -41.52 25.19 24.98
N GLY A 37 -40.29 25.21 24.43
CA GLY A 37 -39.61 24.01 23.88
C GLY A 37 -38.21 23.71 24.46
N GLY A 38 -37.74 24.51 25.42
CA GLY A 38 -36.32 24.66 25.75
C GLY A 38 -35.63 23.48 26.44
N ALA A 39 -36.32 22.74 27.32
CA ALA A 39 -35.68 21.63 28.05
C ALA A 39 -35.46 20.40 27.17
N ALA A 40 -36.43 20.06 26.30
CA ALA A 40 -36.31 18.95 25.36
C ALA A 40 -35.32 19.26 24.22
N GLY A 41 -35.31 20.50 23.72
CA GLY A 41 -34.34 20.96 22.71
C GLY A 41 -32.91 21.04 23.23
N ALA A 42 -32.70 21.53 24.46
CA ALA A 42 -31.39 21.54 25.11
C ALA A 42 -30.92 20.11 25.45
N ALA A 43 -31.80 19.25 25.95
CA ALA A 43 -31.47 17.84 26.19
C ALA A 43 -31.11 17.11 24.89
N TYR A 44 -31.84 17.35 23.79
CA TYR A 44 -31.53 16.78 22.47
C TYR A 44 -30.20 17.27 21.91
N LEU A 45 -29.89 18.57 22.01
CA LEU A 45 -28.62 19.14 21.57
C LEU A 45 -27.45 18.68 22.44
N VAL A 46 -27.65 18.56 23.75
CA VAL A 46 -26.64 18.01 24.69
C VAL A 46 -26.43 16.52 24.42
N ASN A 47 -27.49 15.73 24.19
CA ASN A 47 -27.35 14.31 23.82
C ASN A 47 -26.66 14.13 22.47
N ARG A 48 -26.98 14.97 21.47
CA ARG A 48 -26.34 14.91 20.16
C ARG A 48 -24.87 15.35 20.22
N ALA A 49 -24.55 16.34 21.05
CA ALA A 49 -23.18 16.76 21.30
C ALA A 49 -22.40 15.71 22.13
N SER A 50 -23.00 15.10 23.14
CA SER A 50 -22.36 14.04 23.94
C SER A 50 -22.15 12.77 23.12
N ASN A 51 -23.15 12.36 22.33
CA ASN A 51 -23.03 11.22 21.43
C ASN A 51 -22.00 11.52 20.33
N GLY A 52 -21.97 12.75 19.79
CA GLY A 52 -20.95 13.14 18.81
C GLY A 52 -19.54 13.26 19.39
N VAL A 53 -19.39 13.59 20.68
CA VAL A 53 -18.08 13.55 21.37
C VAL A 53 -17.67 12.12 21.65
N GLN A 54 -18.60 11.27 22.11
CA GLN A 54 -18.35 9.85 22.39
C GLN A 54 -17.96 9.09 21.11
N ASP A 55 -18.65 9.35 19.99
CA ASP A 55 -18.36 8.78 18.68
C ASP A 55 -16.97 9.21 18.17
N LYS A 56 -16.61 10.49 18.34
CA LYS A 56 -15.26 10.98 18.02
C LYS A 56 -14.16 10.38 18.91
N THR A 57 -14.42 10.21 20.21
CA THR A 57 -13.46 9.59 21.13
C THR A 57 -13.27 8.11 20.82
N GLN A 58 -14.36 7.39 20.49
CA GLN A 58 -14.29 5.99 20.08
C GLN A 58 -13.53 5.83 18.76
N HIS A 59 -13.84 6.65 17.74
CA HIS A 59 -13.13 6.64 16.47
C HIS A 59 -11.63 6.94 16.62
N LEU A 60 -11.29 7.94 17.44
CA LEU A 60 -9.89 8.28 17.72
C LEU A 60 -9.15 7.11 18.39
N SER A 61 -9.79 6.43 19.34
CA SER A 61 -9.22 5.24 19.99
C SER A 61 -8.95 4.12 18.98
N LEU A 62 -9.88 3.87 18.06
CA LEU A 62 -9.70 2.85 17.00
C LEU A 62 -8.54 3.19 16.07
N LEU A 63 -8.38 4.47 15.71
CA LEU A 63 -7.26 4.92 14.89
C LEU A 63 -5.92 4.78 15.62
N GLN A 64 -5.88 5.07 16.92
CA GLN A 64 -4.68 4.88 17.76
C GLN A 64 -4.31 3.41 17.89
N ASP A 65 -5.28 2.53 18.16
CA ASP A 65 -5.04 1.08 18.23
C ASP A 65 -4.51 0.54 16.90
N LYS A 66 -5.05 1.04 15.78
CA LYS A 66 -4.58 0.67 14.44
C LYS A 66 -3.17 1.21 14.15
N GLU A 67 -2.86 2.44 14.54
CA GLU A 67 -1.53 3.05 14.40
C GLU A 67 -0.45 2.19 15.06
N VAL A 68 -0.68 1.75 16.30
CA VAL A 68 0.26 0.87 17.03
C VAL A 68 0.46 -0.44 16.29
N ARG A 69 -0.62 -1.09 15.84
CA ARG A 69 -0.55 -2.37 15.12
C ARG A 69 0.18 -2.25 13.78
N VAL A 70 -0.06 -1.15 13.04
CA VAL A 70 0.65 -0.88 11.78
C VAL A 70 2.13 -0.63 12.07
N GLU A 71 2.47 0.10 13.13
CA GLU A 71 3.87 0.37 13.51
C GLU A 71 4.61 -0.93 13.87
N GLU A 72 4.02 -1.78 14.71
CA GLU A 72 4.59 -3.09 15.08
C GLU A 72 4.84 -3.96 13.84
N LEU A 73 3.92 -3.94 12.88
CA LEU A 73 4.05 -4.69 11.64
C LEU A 73 5.12 -4.11 10.72
N ILE A 74 5.21 -2.78 10.64
CA ILE A 74 6.26 -2.08 9.91
C ILE A 74 7.64 -2.49 10.44
N GLU A 75 7.82 -2.53 11.76
CA GLU A 75 9.09 -2.95 12.37
C GLU A 75 9.44 -4.41 12.06
N GLN A 76 8.44 -5.29 12.04
CA GLN A 76 8.61 -6.69 11.64
C GLN A 76 9.04 -6.80 10.18
N LEU A 77 8.35 -6.08 9.30
CA LEU A 77 8.66 -6.03 7.87
C LEU A 77 10.06 -5.46 7.61
N ASP A 78 10.46 -4.41 8.33
CA ASP A 78 11.81 -3.82 8.26
C ASP A 78 12.90 -4.85 8.54
N ARG A 79 12.74 -5.67 9.58
CA ARG A 79 13.70 -6.73 9.91
C ARG A 79 13.73 -7.82 8.84
N SER A 80 12.57 -8.30 8.41
CA SER A 80 12.46 -9.38 7.43
C SER A 80 13.02 -8.98 6.06
N LEU A 81 12.72 -7.77 5.58
CA LEU A 81 13.22 -7.27 4.29
C LEU A 81 14.70 -6.92 4.34
N ALA A 82 15.22 -6.44 5.48
CA ALA A 82 16.66 -6.28 5.66
C ALA A 82 17.39 -7.63 5.54
N GLY A 83 16.84 -8.69 6.13
CA GLY A 83 17.37 -10.05 6.00
C GLY A 83 17.30 -10.59 4.56
N LEU A 84 16.21 -10.33 3.83
CA LEU A 84 16.12 -10.67 2.40
C LEU A 84 17.15 -9.89 1.58
N LYS A 85 17.29 -8.58 1.83
CA LYS A 85 18.26 -7.71 1.16
C LYS A 85 19.67 -8.23 1.31
N GLU A 86 20.06 -8.65 2.51
CA GLU A 86 21.39 -9.23 2.77
C GLU A 86 21.60 -10.52 1.98
N LYS A 87 20.61 -11.41 1.94
CA LYS A 87 20.69 -12.67 1.16
C LYS A 87 20.80 -12.41 -0.34
N ILE A 88 20.05 -11.43 -0.86
CA ILE A 88 20.16 -11.01 -2.26
C ILE A 88 21.53 -10.38 -2.53
N ALA A 89 21.98 -9.44 -1.70
CA ALA A 89 23.27 -8.76 -1.91
C ALA A 89 24.47 -9.72 -1.91
N ASN A 90 24.42 -10.79 -1.11
CA ASN A 90 25.48 -11.78 -0.98
C ASN A 90 25.25 -13.05 -1.82
N ASN A 91 24.26 -13.05 -2.73
CA ASN A 91 23.96 -14.24 -3.52
C ASN A 91 25.09 -14.59 -4.50
N THR A 92 25.24 -15.88 -4.79
CA THR A 92 26.18 -16.40 -5.80
C THR A 92 25.46 -17.06 -6.98
N VAL A 93 24.13 -16.96 -7.03
CA VAL A 93 23.29 -17.64 -8.02
C VAL A 93 23.20 -16.81 -9.30
N TYR A 94 23.10 -15.49 -9.16
CA TYR A 94 22.91 -14.57 -10.28
C TYR A 94 24.04 -13.56 -10.40
N SER A 95 24.11 -12.92 -11.57
CA SER A 95 25.10 -11.87 -11.86
C SER A 95 24.89 -10.63 -10.98
N ALA A 96 25.92 -9.77 -10.93
CA ALA A 96 25.83 -8.49 -10.24
C ALA A 96 24.72 -7.58 -10.80
N GLU A 97 24.48 -7.63 -12.11
CA GLU A 97 23.42 -6.86 -12.78
C GLU A 97 22.02 -7.29 -12.34
N ILE A 98 21.75 -8.60 -12.37
CA ILE A 98 20.49 -9.16 -11.85
C ILE A 98 20.34 -8.81 -10.37
N THR A 99 21.42 -8.96 -9.60
CA THR A 99 21.42 -8.63 -8.16
C THR A 99 21.03 -7.18 -7.91
N GLN A 100 21.59 -6.23 -8.67
CA GLN A 100 21.24 -4.82 -8.55
C GLN A 100 19.76 -4.56 -8.83
N ARG A 101 19.20 -5.21 -9.87
CA ARG A 101 17.77 -5.09 -10.19
C ARG A 101 16.90 -5.64 -9.06
N LEU A 102 17.25 -6.79 -8.50
CA LEU A 102 16.54 -7.38 -7.37
C LEU A 102 16.62 -6.53 -6.09
N LEU A 103 17.70 -5.76 -5.91
CA LEU A 103 17.86 -4.86 -4.77
C LEU A 103 17.05 -3.55 -4.92
N ALA A 104 16.74 -3.11 -6.14
CA ALA A 104 16.12 -1.79 -6.36
C ALA A 104 14.77 -1.58 -5.62
N PRO A 105 13.82 -2.55 -5.57
CA PRO A 105 12.61 -2.42 -4.75
C PRO A 105 12.91 -2.30 -3.25
N LEU A 106 13.91 -3.02 -2.75
CA LEU A 106 14.32 -2.97 -1.34
C LEU A 106 15.03 -1.66 -1.01
N GLU A 107 15.79 -1.09 -1.95
CA GLU A 107 16.39 0.23 -1.80
C GLU A 107 15.35 1.35 -1.78
N LEU A 108 14.30 1.24 -2.61
CA LEU A 108 13.15 2.14 -2.53
C LEU A 108 12.49 2.05 -1.15
N TYR A 109 12.27 0.83 -0.65
CA TYR A 109 11.70 0.62 0.68
C TYR A 109 12.55 1.27 1.79
N GLU A 110 13.88 1.14 1.73
CA GLU A 110 14.80 1.80 2.66
C GLU A 110 14.70 3.34 2.59
N ARG A 111 14.61 3.92 1.38
CA ARG A 111 14.41 5.38 1.23
C ARG A 111 13.07 5.83 1.80
N ASN A 112 12.01 5.03 1.62
CA ASN A 112 10.68 5.33 2.14
C ASN A 112 10.62 5.34 3.69
N LYS A 113 11.63 4.86 4.42
CA LYS A 113 11.71 5.03 5.89
C LYS A 113 11.75 6.51 6.32
N ALA A 114 12.21 7.41 5.45
CA ALA A 114 12.20 8.84 5.71
C ALA A 114 10.82 9.50 5.49
N ASN A 115 9.85 8.78 4.91
CA ASN A 115 8.50 9.29 4.65
C ASN A 115 7.72 9.45 5.98
N PRO A 116 7.34 10.69 6.37
CA PRO A 116 6.60 10.90 7.61
C PRO A 116 5.16 10.33 7.58
N ASN A 117 4.65 10.01 6.39
CA ASN A 117 3.34 9.40 6.17
C ASN A 117 3.43 7.89 5.89
N ARG A 118 4.57 7.26 6.18
CA ARG A 118 4.76 5.82 5.96
C ARG A 118 3.75 4.98 6.73
N ASN A 119 3.45 5.32 7.98
CA ASN A 119 2.36 4.69 8.73
C ASN A 119 1.01 5.34 8.33
N LYS A 120 0.21 4.63 7.52
CA LYS A 120 -1.06 5.17 7.00
C LYS A 120 -2.08 5.45 8.11
N ALA A 121 -2.09 4.64 9.16
CA ALA A 121 -3.00 4.81 10.29
C ALA A 121 -2.64 6.06 11.10
N ALA A 122 -1.34 6.32 11.34
CA ALA A 122 -0.87 7.57 11.94
C ALA A 122 -1.27 8.79 11.10
N GLN A 123 -1.11 8.74 9.77
CA GLN A 123 -1.57 9.79 8.86
C GLN A 123 -3.07 10.06 9.00
N ARG A 124 -3.90 9.00 8.98
CA ARG A 124 -5.37 9.11 9.14
C ARG A 124 -5.75 9.73 10.48
N ARG A 125 -5.08 9.36 11.57
CA ARG A 125 -5.30 9.96 12.89
C ARG A 125 -5.01 11.46 12.87
N GLN A 126 -3.84 11.85 12.37
CA GLN A 126 -3.46 13.27 12.29
C GLN A 126 -4.44 14.08 11.45
N ASP A 127 -4.89 13.52 10.32
CA ASP A 127 -5.89 14.17 9.46
C ASP A 127 -7.26 14.27 10.14
N PHE A 128 -7.68 13.24 10.89
CA PHE A 128 -8.91 13.30 11.69
C PHE A 128 -8.83 14.38 12.78
N GLU A 129 -7.73 14.43 13.54
CA GLU A 129 -7.50 15.45 14.58
C GLU A 129 -7.46 16.87 14.00
N ALA A 130 -6.92 17.03 12.78
CA ALA A 130 -6.90 18.29 12.06
C ALA A 130 -8.23 18.65 11.38
N GLY A 131 -9.25 17.78 11.46
CA GLY A 131 -10.55 17.98 10.79
C GLY A 131 -10.49 17.87 9.26
N ARG A 132 -9.50 17.15 8.72
CA ARG A 132 -9.23 16.94 7.29
C ARG A 132 -9.31 15.47 6.91
N GLU A 133 -10.22 14.70 7.50
CA GLU A 133 -10.34 13.25 7.29
C GLU A 133 -10.43 12.87 5.81
N SER A 134 -11.07 13.70 4.97
CA SER A 134 -11.14 13.51 3.52
C SER A 134 -9.79 13.56 2.81
N ALA A 135 -8.78 14.26 3.35
CA ALA A 135 -7.44 14.33 2.76
C ALA A 135 -6.73 12.95 2.78
N SER A 136 -6.95 12.17 3.84
CA SER A 136 -6.39 10.83 3.98
C SER A 136 -7.03 9.79 3.04
N GLN A 137 -8.25 10.08 2.56
CA GLN A 137 -9.05 9.25 1.66
C GLN A 137 -8.93 9.66 0.18
N ASN A 138 -8.56 10.92 -0.07
CA ASN A 138 -8.45 11.44 -1.41
C ASN A 138 -7.17 10.90 -2.06
N ILE A 139 -7.36 10.33 -3.26
CA ILE A 139 -6.32 10.03 -4.23
C ILE A 139 -5.69 11.36 -4.61
N THR A 140 -4.77 11.85 -3.79
CA THR A 140 -3.93 12.95 -4.22
C THR A 140 -2.95 12.31 -5.19
N LEU A 141 -2.94 12.78 -6.43
CA LEU A 141 -1.94 12.45 -7.45
C LEU A 141 -0.57 12.89 -6.89
N ASN A 142 -0.01 12.12 -5.96
CA ASN A 142 1.20 12.45 -5.24
C ASN A 142 2.38 12.09 -6.12
N ILE A 143 2.68 12.99 -7.05
CA ILE A 143 3.87 12.97 -7.90
C ILE A 143 4.99 13.82 -7.30
N THR A 144 4.69 14.59 -6.24
CA THR A 144 5.65 15.52 -5.61
C THR A 144 6.71 14.81 -4.78
N ASP A 145 6.47 13.55 -4.43
CA ASP A 145 7.45 12.67 -3.79
C ASP A 145 7.33 11.25 -4.40
N PRO A 146 8.04 10.98 -5.50
CA PRO A 146 7.97 9.70 -6.22
C PRO A 146 8.29 8.49 -5.35
N ASP A 147 9.20 8.66 -4.38
CA ASP A 147 9.71 7.58 -3.53
C ASP A 147 8.75 7.23 -2.38
N ALA A 148 7.80 8.11 -2.06
CA ALA A 148 6.88 7.93 -0.95
C ALA A 148 5.72 6.98 -1.28
N PHE A 149 5.52 6.02 -0.37
CA PHE A 149 4.32 5.19 -0.28
C PHE A 149 3.98 4.88 1.18
N ALA A 150 2.72 4.64 1.47
CA ALA A 150 2.26 4.31 2.82
C ALA A 150 2.21 2.80 3.04
N ILE A 151 2.13 2.39 4.29
CA ILE A 151 1.95 1.02 4.74
C ILE A 151 0.74 1.00 5.68
N ASP A 152 -0.15 0.03 5.48
CA ASP A 152 -1.36 -0.17 6.28
C ASP A 152 -1.65 -1.65 6.49
N ILE A 153 -2.62 -1.95 7.36
CA ILE A 153 -3.19 -3.29 7.51
C ILE A 153 -4.64 -3.33 7.04
N THR A 154 -5.03 -4.45 6.42
CA THR A 154 -6.44 -4.72 6.11
C THR A 154 -7.21 -5.14 7.35
N GLU A 155 -8.40 -4.58 7.54
CA GLU A 155 -9.33 -4.98 8.61
C GLU A 155 -10.25 -6.12 8.20
N GLN A 156 -10.39 -6.36 6.90
CA GLN A 156 -11.15 -7.45 6.32
C GLN A 156 -10.17 -8.27 5.46
N PRO A 157 -9.37 -9.15 6.11
CA PRO A 157 -8.39 -9.93 5.38
C PRO A 157 -9.13 -10.84 4.40
N ASP A 158 -8.92 -10.60 3.11
CA ASP A 158 -9.13 -11.66 2.13
C ASP A 158 -8.09 -12.74 2.45
N PRO A 159 -8.49 -13.99 2.76
CA PRO A 159 -7.54 -15.04 3.10
C PRO A 159 -6.52 -15.27 1.97
N SER A 160 -6.87 -14.92 0.72
CA SER A 160 -5.99 -15.02 -0.45
C SER A 160 -4.91 -13.94 -0.56
N ILE A 161 -4.99 -12.86 0.22
CA ILE A 161 -4.09 -11.70 0.10
C ILE A 161 -3.21 -11.58 1.36
N VAL A 162 -1.92 -11.91 1.25
CA VAL A 162 -0.93 -11.67 2.33
C VAL A 162 -0.45 -10.22 2.32
N ALA A 163 -0.23 -9.68 1.12
CA ALA A 163 0.11 -8.31 0.88
C ALA A 163 -0.53 -7.86 -0.45
N GLU A 164 -0.79 -6.57 -0.60
CA GLU A 164 -1.29 -5.95 -1.82
C GLU A 164 -0.78 -4.52 -1.92
N TYR A 165 -0.17 -4.15 -3.04
CA TYR A 165 0.16 -2.77 -3.35
C TYR A 165 -0.99 -2.09 -4.09
N LYS A 166 -1.61 -1.10 -3.44
CA LYS A 166 -2.70 -0.32 -4.00
C LYS A 166 -2.16 0.91 -4.72
N ALA A 167 -1.95 0.79 -6.03
CA ALA A 167 -1.51 1.92 -6.86
C ALA A 167 -2.47 3.13 -6.80
N SER A 168 -3.75 2.91 -6.46
CA SER A 168 -4.75 3.99 -6.35
C SER A 168 -4.40 5.03 -5.29
N ASP A 169 -3.77 4.63 -4.19
CA ASP A 169 -3.39 5.53 -3.10
C ASP A 169 -1.93 5.35 -2.65
N SER A 170 -1.15 4.58 -3.42
CA SER A 170 0.25 4.22 -3.16
C SER A 170 0.43 3.66 -1.74
N THR A 171 -0.34 2.62 -1.41
CA THR A 171 -0.28 1.96 -0.11
C THR A 171 0.06 0.48 -0.26
N LEU A 172 1.09 0.02 0.44
CA LEU A 172 1.31 -1.41 0.69
C LEU A 172 0.41 -1.84 1.85
N VAL A 173 -0.58 -2.67 1.56
CA VAL A 173 -1.51 -3.21 2.55
C VAL A 173 -1.11 -4.63 2.89
N LEU A 174 -0.97 -4.93 4.18
CA LEU A 174 -0.59 -6.25 4.68
C LEU A 174 -1.75 -6.92 5.42
N ARG A 175 -1.77 -8.25 5.41
CA ARG A 175 -2.65 -9.07 6.24
C ARG A 175 -2.21 -8.92 7.72
N PRO A 176 -3.14 -8.84 8.70
CA PRO A 176 -2.78 -8.65 10.10
C PRO A 176 -1.93 -9.75 10.74
N ASP A 177 -2.00 -10.96 10.20
CA ASP A 177 -1.27 -12.17 10.60
C ASP A 177 -0.08 -12.45 9.66
N PHE A 178 0.48 -11.41 9.03
CA PHE A 178 1.73 -11.51 8.28
C PHE A 178 2.80 -12.17 9.17
N GLU A 179 3.40 -13.25 8.68
CA GLU A 179 4.36 -14.05 9.43
C GLU A 179 5.80 -13.65 9.05
N PRO A 180 6.49 -12.81 9.84
CA PRO A 180 7.83 -12.33 9.48
C PRO A 180 8.90 -13.43 9.43
N GLY A 181 8.64 -14.58 10.07
CA GLY A 181 9.50 -15.77 10.03
C GLY A 181 9.25 -16.67 8.81
N SER A 182 8.16 -16.46 8.07
CA SER A 182 7.87 -17.22 6.85
C SER A 182 8.55 -16.55 5.67
N ASN A 183 9.51 -17.22 5.04
CA ASN A 183 10.17 -16.70 3.85
C ASN A 183 9.17 -16.48 2.70
N LEU A 184 8.07 -17.24 2.66
CA LEU A 184 6.98 -17.03 1.71
C LEU A 184 6.30 -15.67 1.91
N SER A 185 5.90 -15.34 3.14
CA SER A 185 5.29 -14.04 3.45
C SER A 185 6.21 -12.89 3.07
N VAL A 186 7.51 -13.02 3.34
CA VAL A 186 8.53 -12.02 2.96
C VAL A 186 8.65 -11.90 1.43
N LEU A 187 8.63 -13.01 0.70
CA LEU A 187 8.63 -13.01 -0.77
C LEU A 187 7.37 -12.37 -1.35
N VAL A 188 6.20 -12.58 -0.74
CA VAL A 188 4.96 -11.90 -1.16
C VAL A 188 5.03 -10.41 -0.90
N ALA A 189 5.52 -9.98 0.26
CA ALA A 189 5.74 -8.56 0.51
C ALA A 189 6.75 -7.95 -0.47
N TYR A 190 7.80 -8.70 -0.82
CA TYR A 190 8.77 -8.28 -1.83
C TYR A 190 8.14 -8.13 -3.23
N HIS A 191 7.27 -9.06 -3.64
CA HIS A 191 6.49 -8.94 -4.89
C HIS A 191 5.72 -7.62 -4.94
N GLU A 192 5.00 -7.29 -3.87
CA GLU A 192 4.25 -6.02 -3.79
C GLU A 192 5.17 -4.79 -3.74
N LEU A 193 6.41 -4.92 -3.25
CA LEU A 193 7.41 -3.85 -3.36
C LEU A 193 7.91 -3.65 -4.78
N VAL A 194 7.90 -4.67 -5.64
CA VAL A 194 8.16 -4.48 -7.07
C VAL A 194 7.07 -3.57 -7.67
N HIS A 195 5.81 -3.75 -7.30
CA HIS A 195 4.74 -2.85 -7.73
C HIS A 195 4.91 -1.42 -7.19
N ALA A 196 5.37 -1.26 -5.95
CA ALA A 196 5.74 0.05 -5.42
C ALA A 196 6.89 0.70 -6.21
N TYR A 197 7.86 -0.10 -6.63
CA TYR A 197 8.98 0.33 -7.46
C TYR A 197 8.55 0.74 -8.87
N GLN A 198 7.68 -0.04 -9.52
CA GLN A 198 7.07 0.30 -10.80
C GLN A 198 6.24 1.59 -10.72
N ASP A 199 5.51 1.82 -9.62
CA ASP A 199 4.76 3.07 -9.39
C ASP A 199 5.71 4.26 -9.16
N GLN A 200 6.84 4.06 -8.47
CA GLN A 200 7.87 5.09 -8.29
C GLN A 200 8.52 5.49 -9.63
N GLN A 201 8.90 4.52 -10.45
CA GLN A 201 9.45 4.78 -11.79
C GLN A 201 8.44 5.54 -12.65
N LEU A 202 7.17 5.14 -12.62
CA LEU A 202 6.10 5.83 -13.33
C LEU A 202 5.94 7.28 -12.84
N LYS A 203 5.92 7.51 -11.52
CA LYS A 203 5.86 8.86 -10.95
C LYS A 203 7.07 9.70 -11.37
N GLN A 204 8.26 9.12 -11.40
CA GLN A 204 9.46 9.83 -11.85
C GLN A 204 9.33 10.27 -13.32
N SER A 205 8.91 9.38 -14.21
CA SER A 205 8.66 9.73 -15.62
C SER A 205 7.59 10.83 -15.77
N VAL A 206 6.57 10.83 -14.92
CA VAL A 206 5.56 11.91 -14.87
C VAL A 206 6.19 13.24 -14.45
N VAL A 207 7.03 13.25 -13.43
CA VAL A 207 7.76 14.45 -12.97
C VAL A 207 8.70 14.97 -14.06
N ASP A 208 9.31 14.06 -14.81
CA ASP A 208 10.21 14.38 -15.93
C ASP A 208 9.44 14.89 -17.18
N GLY A 209 8.10 14.90 -17.13
CA GLY A 209 7.25 15.50 -18.16
C GLY A 209 6.80 14.55 -19.27
N ASP A 210 6.94 13.22 -19.09
CA ASP A 210 6.46 12.25 -20.07
C ASP A 210 4.92 12.18 -20.10
N SER A 211 4.34 12.60 -21.23
CA SER A 211 2.90 12.61 -21.45
C SER A 211 2.25 11.22 -21.52
N ILE A 212 2.99 10.19 -21.97
CA ILE A 212 2.51 8.80 -22.00
C ILE A 212 2.51 8.27 -20.56
N ALA A 213 3.58 8.51 -19.80
CA ALA A 213 3.64 8.18 -18.37
C ALA A 213 2.49 8.83 -17.59
N MET A 214 2.20 10.11 -17.85
CA MET A 214 1.05 10.79 -17.23
C MET A 214 -0.27 10.10 -17.55
N ARG A 215 -0.46 9.63 -18.78
CA ARG A 215 -1.68 8.89 -19.16
C ARG A 215 -1.77 7.55 -18.43
N ILE A 216 -0.69 6.78 -18.38
CA ILE A 216 -0.64 5.51 -17.65
C ILE A 216 -0.94 5.75 -16.17
N TYR A 217 -0.30 6.76 -15.58
CA TYR A 217 -0.47 7.16 -14.18
C TYR A 217 -1.93 7.48 -13.84
N VAL A 218 -2.61 8.27 -14.69
CA VAL A 218 -4.04 8.58 -14.53
C VAL A 218 -4.90 7.32 -14.71
N ASN A 219 -4.61 6.48 -15.70
CA ASN A 219 -5.38 5.26 -15.97
C ASN A 219 -5.31 4.23 -14.84
N ARG A 220 -4.13 4.05 -14.21
CA ARG A 220 -3.94 3.17 -13.04
C ARG A 220 -4.76 3.63 -11.82
N ARG A 221 -5.00 4.93 -11.69
CA ARG A 221 -5.71 5.54 -10.55
C ARG A 221 -7.19 5.85 -10.81
N ALA A 222 -7.66 5.66 -12.05
CA ALA A 222 -9.05 5.87 -12.40
C ALA A 222 -9.96 4.85 -11.70
N LYS A 223 -10.91 5.31 -10.87
CA LYS A 223 -11.93 4.45 -10.25
C LYS A 223 -13.08 4.20 -11.23
N SER A 224 -13.07 3.03 -11.86
CA SER A 224 -14.14 2.53 -12.74
C SER A 224 -14.75 1.25 -12.15
N ALA A 225 -15.93 0.83 -12.65
CA ALA A 225 -16.50 -0.46 -12.28
C ALA A 225 -15.49 -1.58 -12.63
N GLY A 226 -15.06 -2.35 -11.64
CA GLY A 226 -14.04 -3.39 -11.80
C GLY A 226 -12.59 -2.89 -11.76
N SER A 227 -12.33 -1.63 -11.36
CA SER A 227 -10.97 -1.10 -11.20
C SER A 227 -10.06 -2.00 -10.39
N ASP A 228 -10.63 -2.58 -9.34
CA ASP A 228 -9.94 -3.38 -8.32
C ASP A 228 -9.66 -4.81 -8.81
N LYS A 229 -10.15 -5.17 -9.98
CA LYS A 229 -9.91 -6.48 -10.62
C LYS A 229 -8.88 -6.40 -11.74
N ARG A 230 -8.37 -5.22 -12.08
CA ARG A 230 -7.43 -5.06 -13.19
C ARG A 230 -6.06 -5.59 -12.80
N ALA A 231 -5.49 -6.46 -13.64
CA ALA A 231 -4.11 -6.92 -13.53
C ALA A 231 -3.36 -6.48 -14.78
N ILE A 232 -2.34 -5.64 -14.64
CA ILE A 232 -1.48 -5.26 -15.77
C ILE A 232 -0.44 -6.37 -15.92
N ILE A 233 -0.55 -7.18 -16.96
CA ILE A 233 0.14 -8.48 -17.00
C ILE A 233 1.65 -8.34 -17.06
N LEU A 234 2.18 -7.34 -17.75
CA LEU A 234 3.63 -7.12 -17.78
C LEU A 234 4.17 -6.66 -16.41
N ASP A 235 3.43 -5.85 -15.67
CA ASP A 235 3.81 -5.43 -14.32
C ASP A 235 3.82 -6.64 -13.38
N GLU A 236 2.78 -7.49 -13.43
CA GLU A 236 2.66 -8.73 -12.65
C GLU A 236 3.75 -9.73 -13.04
N ALA A 237 4.00 -9.93 -14.33
CA ALA A 237 5.05 -10.82 -14.81
C ALA A 237 6.41 -10.40 -14.27
N GLU A 238 6.78 -9.12 -14.34
CA GLU A 238 8.04 -8.64 -13.77
C GLU A 238 8.12 -8.88 -12.26
N ALA A 239 7.05 -8.59 -11.51
CA ALA A 239 7.01 -8.82 -10.07
C ALA A 239 7.20 -10.31 -9.72
N TYR A 240 6.53 -11.21 -10.44
CA TYR A 240 6.68 -12.66 -10.27
C TYR A 240 8.06 -13.18 -10.69
N ILE A 241 8.65 -12.62 -11.74
CA ILE A 241 10.02 -12.95 -12.18
C ILE A 241 11.02 -12.57 -11.08
N MET A 242 10.92 -11.35 -10.54
CA MET A 242 11.78 -10.88 -9.44
C MET A 242 11.57 -11.68 -8.16
N GLN A 243 10.32 -12.02 -7.84
CA GLN A 243 9.98 -12.89 -6.70
C GLN A 243 10.58 -14.29 -6.88
N THR A 244 10.47 -14.88 -8.07
CA THR A 244 11.01 -16.21 -8.40
C THR A 244 12.53 -16.24 -8.31
N TYR A 245 13.21 -15.21 -8.80
CA TYR A 245 14.67 -15.10 -8.65
C TYR A 245 15.07 -14.97 -7.17
N SER A 246 14.35 -14.16 -6.40
CA SER A 246 14.59 -14.02 -4.96
C SER A 246 14.38 -15.34 -4.22
N PHE A 247 13.35 -16.11 -4.59
CA PHE A 247 13.14 -17.45 -4.05
C PHE A 247 14.26 -18.41 -4.46
N ASN A 248 14.69 -18.37 -5.72
CA ASN A 248 15.80 -19.21 -6.18
C ASN A 248 17.09 -18.90 -5.40
N ILE A 249 17.37 -17.62 -5.08
CA ILE A 249 18.46 -17.22 -4.17
C ILE A 249 18.29 -17.84 -2.78
N LEU A 250 17.11 -17.74 -2.17
CA LEU A 250 16.84 -18.33 -0.85
C LEU A 250 17.03 -19.86 -0.86
N SER A 251 16.74 -20.51 -1.99
CA SER A 251 16.95 -21.95 -2.20
C SER A 251 18.35 -22.31 -2.74
N GLN A 252 19.26 -21.34 -2.85
CA GLN A 252 20.62 -21.53 -3.37
C GLN A 252 20.68 -22.15 -4.78
N GLY A 253 19.73 -21.79 -5.64
CA GLY A 253 19.65 -22.30 -7.01
C GLY A 253 18.83 -23.59 -7.17
N GLN A 254 18.36 -24.20 -6.07
CA GLN A 254 17.66 -25.47 -6.12
C GLN A 254 16.32 -25.38 -6.87
N LEU A 255 15.59 -24.25 -6.75
CA LEU A 255 14.31 -24.07 -7.44
C LEU A 255 14.45 -24.20 -8.96
N GLN A 256 15.47 -23.57 -9.53
CA GLN A 256 15.73 -23.68 -10.97
C GLN A 256 16.15 -25.10 -11.39
N GLN A 257 16.92 -25.80 -10.55
CA GLN A 257 17.32 -27.20 -10.80
C GLN A 257 16.12 -28.14 -10.75
N ASP A 258 15.22 -27.94 -9.79
CA ASP A 258 14.00 -28.72 -9.64
C ASP A 258 13.05 -28.49 -10.83
N ALA A 259 12.89 -27.24 -11.28
CA ALA A 259 12.11 -26.89 -12.48
C ALA A 259 12.65 -27.61 -13.73
N ALA A 260 13.97 -27.48 -13.98
CA ALA A 260 14.62 -28.08 -15.15
C ALA A 260 14.54 -29.62 -15.17
N SER A 261 14.33 -30.26 -14.02
CA SER A 261 14.20 -31.72 -13.88
C SER A 261 12.76 -32.20 -13.71
N GLY A 262 11.77 -31.30 -13.71
CA GLY A 262 10.37 -31.62 -13.45
C GLY A 262 10.13 -32.20 -12.05
N SER A 263 10.95 -31.82 -11.07
CA SER A 263 10.96 -32.39 -9.72
C SER A 263 10.51 -31.40 -8.62
N ILE A 264 9.93 -30.27 -9.00
CA ILE A 264 9.35 -29.31 -8.05
C ILE A 264 8.32 -30.02 -7.17
N SER A 265 8.49 -29.87 -5.84
CA SER A 265 7.60 -30.43 -4.84
C SER A 265 7.20 -29.36 -3.83
N GLY A 266 5.90 -29.11 -3.69
CA GLY A 266 5.41 -28.17 -2.68
C GLY A 266 5.74 -28.60 -1.25
N ASP A 267 5.85 -29.90 -0.95
CA ASP A 267 6.17 -30.38 0.40
C ASP A 267 7.60 -29.99 0.79
N LYS A 268 8.55 -30.17 -0.14
CA LYS A 268 9.95 -29.76 0.01
C LYS A 268 10.05 -28.27 0.32
N TYR A 269 9.32 -27.45 -0.44
CA TYR A 269 9.42 -26.00 -0.30
C TYR A 269 8.62 -25.45 0.88
N GLN A 270 7.53 -26.12 1.29
CA GLN A 270 6.75 -25.76 2.47
C GLN A 270 7.62 -25.79 3.73
N GLU A 271 8.44 -26.84 3.88
CA GLU A 271 9.39 -26.94 4.98
C GLU A 271 10.47 -25.87 4.90
N SER A 272 11.12 -25.72 3.73
CA SER A 272 12.25 -24.80 3.56
C SER A 272 11.88 -23.31 3.71
N LEU A 273 10.64 -22.95 3.36
CA LEU A 273 10.15 -21.58 3.43
C LEU A 273 9.39 -21.30 4.73
N HIS A 274 9.25 -22.30 5.61
CA HIS A 274 8.43 -22.23 6.83
C HIS A 274 7.01 -21.74 6.51
N VAL A 275 6.34 -22.40 5.57
CA VAL A 275 5.00 -22.05 5.12
C VAL A 275 3.97 -22.75 5.99
N SER A 276 3.06 -21.97 6.57
CA SER A 276 1.92 -22.51 7.31
C SER A 276 1.03 -23.35 6.39
N GLN A 277 0.32 -24.33 6.94
CA GLN A 277 -0.63 -25.14 6.15
C GLN A 277 -1.72 -24.26 5.49
N HIS A 278 -2.05 -23.14 6.11
CA HIS A 278 -3.03 -22.19 5.59
C HIS A 278 -2.57 -21.56 4.27
N ASP A 279 -1.28 -21.24 4.12
CA ASP A 279 -0.73 -20.57 2.94
C ASP A 279 -0.14 -21.55 1.88
N ARG A 280 -0.34 -22.87 2.04
CA ARG A 280 0.17 -23.88 1.11
C ARG A 280 -0.27 -23.66 -0.34
N TYR A 281 -1.53 -23.30 -0.57
CA TYR A 281 -2.02 -23.06 -1.95
C TYR A 281 -1.28 -21.90 -2.64
N LYS A 282 -0.78 -20.90 -1.89
CA LYS A 282 0.04 -19.80 -2.43
C LYS A 282 1.41 -20.29 -2.83
N LEU A 283 2.01 -21.15 -2.00
CA LEU A 283 3.27 -21.81 -2.36
C LEU A 283 3.10 -22.62 -3.65
N ASP A 284 2.09 -23.48 -3.73
CA ASP A 284 1.84 -24.30 -4.92
C ASP A 284 1.64 -23.42 -6.19
N PHE A 285 1.03 -22.25 -6.01
CA PHE A 285 0.91 -21.26 -7.08
C PHE A 285 2.27 -20.66 -7.50
N PHE A 286 3.10 -20.18 -6.56
CA PHE A 286 4.42 -19.65 -6.91
C PHE A 286 5.34 -20.69 -7.52
N LEU A 287 5.18 -21.95 -7.14
CA LEU A 287 5.91 -23.06 -7.76
C LEU A 287 5.48 -23.29 -9.21
N GLN A 288 4.18 -23.16 -9.54
CA GLN A 288 3.70 -23.19 -10.93
C GLN A 288 4.23 -22.01 -11.76
N ILE A 289 4.30 -20.82 -11.17
CA ILE A 289 4.95 -19.67 -11.82
C ILE A 289 6.41 -19.97 -12.10
N ALA A 290 7.15 -20.46 -11.10
CA ALA A 290 8.57 -20.77 -11.26
C ALA A 290 8.80 -21.80 -12.36
N ASP A 291 7.98 -22.86 -12.38
CA ASP A 291 8.01 -23.89 -13.41
C ASP A 291 7.76 -23.29 -14.80
N SER A 292 6.68 -22.54 -14.98
CA SER A 292 6.33 -21.89 -16.26
C SER A 292 7.39 -20.88 -16.71
N MET A 293 7.94 -20.10 -15.79
CA MET A 293 8.98 -19.12 -16.05
C MET A 293 10.26 -19.78 -16.57
N PHE A 294 10.75 -20.80 -15.86
CA PHE A 294 11.98 -21.49 -16.23
C PHE A 294 11.82 -22.34 -17.50
N ASP A 295 10.69 -23.03 -17.67
CA ASP A 295 10.39 -23.83 -18.87
C ASP A 295 10.32 -22.97 -20.14
N SER A 296 9.69 -21.81 -20.05
CA SER A 296 9.59 -20.85 -21.18
C SER A 296 10.87 -20.05 -21.44
N SER A 297 11.94 -20.26 -20.66
CA SER A 297 13.16 -19.44 -20.71
C SER A 297 12.91 -17.94 -20.48
N THR A 298 11.86 -17.61 -19.72
CA THR A 298 11.58 -16.25 -19.30
C THR A 298 12.67 -15.79 -18.31
N THR A 299 13.10 -14.54 -18.47
CA THR A 299 14.12 -13.90 -17.64
C THR A 299 13.71 -12.48 -17.29
N LEU A 300 14.48 -11.81 -16.44
CA LEU A 300 14.30 -10.40 -16.15
C LEU A 300 14.41 -9.47 -17.39
N ASP A 301 15.09 -9.90 -18.46
CA ASP A 301 15.28 -9.09 -19.68
C ASP A 301 14.30 -9.44 -20.79
N TYR A 302 13.59 -10.55 -20.63
CA TYR A 302 12.74 -11.11 -21.68
C TYR A 302 11.61 -11.93 -21.08
N THR A 303 10.38 -11.48 -21.32
CA THR A 303 9.17 -12.22 -20.99
C THR A 303 8.71 -13.03 -22.21
N ALA A 304 8.73 -14.36 -22.10
CA ALA A 304 8.27 -15.22 -23.19
C ALA A 304 6.75 -15.09 -23.40
N PRO A 305 6.25 -15.19 -24.64
CA PRO A 305 4.81 -15.21 -24.92
C PRO A 305 4.06 -16.30 -24.15
N GLU A 306 4.66 -17.48 -23.98
CA GLU A 306 4.10 -18.61 -23.24
C GLU A 306 3.88 -18.26 -21.76
N PHE A 307 4.87 -17.62 -21.13
CA PHE A 307 4.74 -17.15 -19.75
C PHE A 307 3.71 -16.02 -19.62
N THR A 308 3.67 -15.11 -20.59
CA THR A 308 2.65 -14.04 -20.64
C THR A 308 1.25 -14.64 -20.70
N GLN A 309 1.04 -15.65 -21.54
CA GLN A 309 -0.24 -16.35 -21.67
C GLN A 309 -0.60 -17.09 -20.37
N PHE A 310 0.36 -17.76 -19.74
CA PHE A 310 0.18 -18.39 -18.43
C PHE A 310 -0.29 -17.36 -17.39
N MET A 311 0.34 -16.19 -17.32
CA MET A 311 -0.04 -15.11 -16.40
C MET A 311 -1.45 -14.58 -16.66
N VAL A 312 -1.83 -14.41 -17.94
CA VAL A 312 -3.19 -14.01 -18.35
C VAL A 312 -4.22 -15.02 -17.85
N GLU A 313 -4.02 -16.31 -18.13
CA GLU A 313 -4.93 -17.38 -17.73
C GLU A 313 -5.04 -17.48 -16.21
N HIS A 314 -3.91 -17.37 -15.52
CA HIS A 314 -3.85 -17.41 -14.08
C HIS A 314 -4.70 -16.30 -13.44
N HIS A 315 -4.47 -15.04 -13.83
CA HIS A 315 -5.24 -13.92 -13.27
C HIS A 315 -6.74 -14.01 -13.59
N ARG A 316 -7.13 -14.56 -14.76
CA ARG A 316 -8.55 -14.84 -15.06
C ARG A 316 -9.15 -15.86 -14.11
N GLN A 317 -8.43 -16.94 -13.80
CA GLN A 317 -8.92 -17.97 -12.86
C GLN A 317 -9.12 -17.39 -11.45
N GLN A 318 -8.35 -16.37 -11.08
CA GLN A 318 -8.53 -15.61 -9.84
C GLN A 318 -9.67 -14.55 -9.91
N GLY A 319 -10.40 -14.48 -11.03
CA GLY A 319 -11.48 -13.51 -11.22
C GLY A 319 -10.99 -12.07 -11.48
N ARG A 320 -9.70 -11.89 -11.77
CA ARG A 320 -9.13 -10.64 -12.26
C ARG A 320 -9.36 -10.51 -13.77
N VAL A 321 -9.22 -9.29 -14.27
CA VAL A 321 -9.31 -8.95 -15.69
C VAL A 321 -7.91 -8.54 -16.15
N PRO A 322 -7.23 -9.34 -16.98
CA PRO A 322 -5.94 -9.01 -17.56
C PRO A 322 -5.98 -7.80 -18.49
N TYR A 323 -5.00 -6.91 -18.35
CA TYR A 323 -4.78 -5.74 -19.19
C TYR A 323 -3.34 -5.65 -19.67
N ASP A 324 -3.18 -5.04 -20.83
CA ASP A 324 -1.92 -4.52 -21.35
C ASP A 324 -1.97 -2.98 -21.41
N ILE A 325 -0.81 -2.36 -21.57
CA ILE A 325 -0.66 -0.92 -21.83
C ILE A 325 -0.20 -0.75 -23.28
N ASP A 326 -1.05 -0.14 -24.11
CA ASP A 326 -0.66 0.14 -25.50
C ASP A 326 0.42 1.23 -25.60
N SER A 327 0.99 1.40 -26.80
CA SER A 327 2.05 2.40 -27.06
C SER A 327 1.61 3.85 -26.85
N ALA A 328 0.30 4.12 -26.71
CA ALA A 328 -0.24 5.43 -26.39
C ALA A 328 -0.52 5.61 -24.88
N GLY A 329 -0.30 4.57 -24.05
CA GLY A 329 -0.52 4.56 -22.61
C GLY A 329 -1.94 4.20 -22.18
N ASN A 330 -2.76 3.61 -23.06
CA ASN A 330 -4.11 3.18 -22.71
C ASN A 330 -4.13 1.74 -22.20
N LEU A 331 -4.98 1.49 -21.21
CA LEU A 331 -5.26 0.13 -20.73
C LEU A 331 -6.16 -0.59 -21.74
N GLN A 332 -5.68 -1.70 -22.29
CA GLN A 332 -6.44 -2.56 -23.19
C GLN A 332 -6.64 -3.94 -22.55
N PRO A 333 -7.89 -4.46 -22.47
CA PRO A 333 -8.11 -5.82 -21.99
C PRO A 333 -7.38 -6.82 -22.89
N MET A 334 -6.68 -7.78 -22.29
CA MET A 334 -6.05 -8.85 -23.06
C MET A 334 -7.10 -9.91 -23.46
N PRO A 335 -6.96 -10.53 -24.65
CA PRO A 335 -7.91 -11.51 -25.19
C PRO A 335 -7.90 -12.86 -24.49
#